data_AF-A0A7W4HNQ3-F1
#
_entry.id   AF-A0A7W4HNQ3-F1
#
_cell.length_a   1.000
_cell.length_b   1.000
_cell.length_c   1.000
_cell.angle_alpha   90.00
_cell.angle_beta   90.00
_cell.angle_gamma   90.00
#
_symmetry.space_group_name_H-M   'P 1'
#
loop_
_entity.id
_entity.type
_entity.pdbx_description
1 polymer ?
#
loop_
_entity_poly.entity_id
_entity_poly.type
_entity_poly.pdbx_seq_one_letter_code
_entity_poly.pdbx_strand_id
1 'polypeptide(L)'
;MDNIEQNINGNNNLQIGVNNGDIIKTEKIIRKVEVIHDEDRYITSAQALKLREKVIEIGSALALDEKITNQKAYGGVYKKLYKKFDILKYSLLPKEKFDEAMKWLQKEFAIKAMPKLKQEDEETWRKKKYTAISTKYRQLGMTKEEFYIFANEVLGLKKSFSSMTDLSRTSIEKLYKKIFAKTKK
;
A
#
# COMPACT_ATOMS: atom_id res chain seq x y z
N MET A 1 20.37 39.56 -42.32
CA MET A 1 20.16 39.26 -40.88
C MET A 1 19.43 37.94 -40.85
N ASP A 2 20.10 36.88 -40.41
CA ASP A 2 19.50 35.55 -40.40
C ASP A 2 18.48 35.48 -39.26
N ASN A 3 17.23 35.15 -39.59
CA ASN A 3 16.21 34.87 -38.60
C ASN A 3 16.57 33.56 -37.90
N ILE A 4 16.88 33.64 -36.61
CA ILE A 4 17.12 32.46 -35.77
C ILE A 4 15.75 31.94 -35.32
N GLU A 5 15.24 30.93 -36.00
CA GLU A 5 14.04 30.20 -35.57
C GLU A 5 14.44 29.08 -34.59
N GLN A 6 14.17 29.27 -33.30
CA GLN A 6 14.36 28.23 -32.28
C GLN A 6 13.01 27.64 -31.86
N ASN A 7 12.85 26.33 -32.07
CA ASN A 7 11.67 25.59 -31.64
C ASN A 7 12.10 24.58 -30.56
N ILE A 8 11.69 24.81 -29.31
CA ILE A 8 12.05 23.95 -28.17
C ILE A 8 10.79 23.51 -27.46
N ASN A 9 10.67 22.20 -27.21
CA ASN A 9 9.57 21.60 -26.49
C ASN A 9 10.09 20.98 -25.18
N GLY A 10 9.62 21.47 -24.03
CA GLY A 10 10.10 21.06 -22.70
C GLY A 10 9.66 22.01 -21.57
N ASN A 11 9.95 21.66 -20.32
CA ASN A 11 9.70 22.53 -19.16
C ASN A 11 11.00 23.22 -18.71
N ASN A 12 10.91 24.47 -18.25
CA ASN A 12 12.03 25.26 -17.70
C ASN A 12 13.07 25.71 -18.74
N ASN A 13 12.62 26.02 -19.96
CA ASN A 13 13.49 26.50 -21.04
C ASN A 13 13.83 27.98 -20.84
N LEU A 14 15.08 28.35 -21.13
CA LEU A 14 15.55 29.73 -21.23
C LEU A 14 15.84 30.01 -22.70
N GLN A 15 15.15 30.98 -23.29
CA GLN A 15 15.37 31.41 -24.67
C GLN A 15 15.93 32.83 -24.69
N ILE A 16 16.92 33.05 -25.54
CA ILE A 16 17.53 34.37 -25.79
C ILE A 16 17.05 34.82 -27.16
N GLY A 17 16.14 35.80 -27.21
CA GLY A 17 15.47 36.22 -28.44
C GLY A 17 16.37 37.03 -29.40
N VAL A 18 17.43 37.65 -28.90
CA VAL A 18 18.46 38.40 -29.65
C VAL A 18 19.78 38.39 -28.87
N ASN A 19 20.93 38.55 -29.52
CA ASN A 19 22.22 38.69 -28.82
C ASN A 19 22.14 39.90 -27.84
N ASN A 20 22.35 39.68 -26.53
CA ASN A 20 22.10 40.61 -25.41
C ASN A 20 20.63 40.99 -25.10
N GLY A 21 19.64 40.16 -25.46
CA GLY A 21 18.21 40.40 -25.15
C GLY A 21 17.71 39.80 -23.83
N ASP A 22 16.51 40.22 -23.43
CA ASP A 22 15.82 39.75 -22.21
C ASP A 22 15.53 38.23 -22.23
N ILE A 23 15.72 37.60 -21.07
CA ILE A 23 15.45 36.17 -20.87
C ILE A 23 13.95 35.95 -20.63
N ILE A 24 13.27 35.27 -21.54
CA ILE A 24 11.87 34.88 -21.37
C ILE A 24 11.80 33.54 -20.62
N LYS A 25 11.29 33.57 -19.39
CA LYS A 25 11.07 32.36 -18.57
C LYS A 25 9.61 31.90 -18.67
N THR A 26 9.37 30.78 -19.35
CA THR A 26 8.04 30.17 -19.48
C THR A 26 7.79 29.14 -18.38
N GLU A 27 7.45 29.60 -17.17
CA GLU A 27 7.05 28.69 -16.10
C GLU A 27 5.62 28.17 -16.33
N LYS A 28 5.45 26.84 -16.34
CA LYS A 28 4.14 26.21 -16.39
C LYS A 28 3.41 26.45 -15.07
N ILE A 29 2.45 27.38 -15.05
CA ILE A 29 1.59 27.63 -13.89
C ILE A 29 0.63 26.45 -13.69
N ILE A 30 0.91 25.58 -12.72
CA ILE A 30 0.00 24.49 -12.33
C ILE A 30 -0.90 25.01 -11.22
N ARG A 31 -2.14 25.37 -11.56
CA ARG A 31 -3.18 25.68 -10.55
C ARG A 31 -3.70 24.36 -9.96
N LYS A 32 -3.33 24.04 -8.72
CA LYS A 32 -3.91 22.92 -7.97
C LYS A 32 -5.16 23.43 -7.26
N VAL A 33 -6.33 22.94 -7.66
CA VAL A 33 -7.58 23.15 -6.91
C VAL A 33 -7.59 22.17 -5.75
N GLU A 34 -7.58 22.69 -4.53
CA GLU A 34 -7.79 21.90 -3.32
C GLU A 34 -9.29 21.67 -3.15
N VAL A 35 -9.74 20.45 -3.41
CA VAL A 35 -11.15 20.09 -3.25
C VAL A 35 -11.37 19.73 -1.78
N ILE A 36 -11.89 20.66 -1.01
CA ILE A 36 -12.39 20.41 0.35
C ILE A 36 -13.69 19.62 0.19
N HIS A 37 -13.69 18.37 0.64
CA HIS A 37 -14.89 17.52 0.60
C HIS A 37 -15.66 17.75 1.89
N ASP A 38 -16.99 17.75 1.82
CA ASP A 38 -17.87 17.82 2.98
C ASP A 38 -17.58 16.64 3.93
N GLU A 39 -16.91 16.92 5.05
CA GLU A 39 -16.47 15.91 6.03
C GLU A 39 -17.63 15.25 6.78
N ASP A 40 -18.84 15.82 6.68
CA ASP A 40 -20.04 15.22 7.25
C ASP A 40 -20.61 14.11 6.37
N ARG A 41 -20.30 14.12 5.06
CA ARG A 41 -20.82 13.13 4.10
C ARG A 41 -19.78 12.12 3.67
N TYR A 42 -18.52 12.53 3.58
CA TYR A 42 -17.44 11.72 3.03
C TYR A 42 -16.35 11.45 4.05
N ILE A 43 -15.49 10.50 3.72
CA ILE A 43 -14.30 10.23 4.52
C ILE A 43 -13.42 11.48 4.68
N THR A 44 -12.80 11.62 5.84
CA THR A 44 -11.85 12.70 6.10
C THR A 44 -10.59 12.55 5.26
N SER A 45 -9.83 13.62 5.09
CA SER A 45 -8.54 13.59 4.39
C SER A 45 -7.57 12.54 4.97
N ALA A 46 -7.57 12.35 6.30
CA ALA A 46 -6.76 11.34 6.97
C ALA A 46 -7.21 9.91 6.64
N GLN A 47 -8.52 9.66 6.55
CA GLN A 47 -9.07 8.37 6.12
C GLN A 47 -8.77 8.12 4.63
N ALA A 48 -8.87 9.14 3.79
CA ALA A 48 -8.54 9.07 2.38
C ALA A 48 -7.06 8.73 2.15
N LEU A 49 -6.16 9.29 2.97
CA LEU A 49 -4.73 8.95 2.95
C LEU A 49 -4.51 7.46 3.28
N LYS A 50 -5.15 6.94 4.32
CA LYS A 50 -5.04 5.51 4.70
C LYS A 50 -5.48 4.58 3.57
N LEU A 51 -6.58 4.91 2.87
CA LEU A 51 -7.02 4.14 1.69
C LEU A 51 -5.97 4.18 0.58
N ARG A 52 -5.46 5.38 0.26
CA ARG A 52 -4.43 5.57 -0.76
C ARG A 52 -3.17 4.77 -0.44
N GLU A 53 -2.67 4.84 0.79
CA GLU A 53 -1.50 4.09 1.23
C GLU A 53 -1.72 2.59 1.07
N LYS A 54 -2.91 2.10 1.45
CA LYS A 54 -3.24 0.68 1.30
C LYS A 54 -3.32 0.23 -0.16
N VAL A 55 -3.88 1.08 -1.03
CA VAL A 55 -3.92 0.85 -2.48
C VAL A 55 -2.52 0.80 -3.07
N ILE A 56 -1.65 1.73 -2.68
CA ILE A 56 -0.24 1.76 -3.10
C ILE A 56 0.46 0.49 -2.62
N GLU A 57 0.30 0.10 -1.36
CA GLU A 57 0.90 -1.11 -0.80
C GLU A 57 0.52 -2.37 -1.60
N ILE A 58 -0.76 -2.51 -1.95
CA ILE A 58 -1.24 -3.64 -2.78
C ILE A 58 -0.63 -3.55 -4.18
N GLY A 59 -0.70 -2.39 -4.83
CA GLY A 59 -0.23 -2.26 -6.21
C GLY A 59 1.28 -2.39 -6.34
N SER A 60 2.08 -1.96 -5.35
CA SER A 60 3.53 -2.14 -5.36
C SER A 60 3.90 -3.62 -5.32
N ALA A 61 3.21 -4.40 -4.47
CA ALA A 61 3.40 -5.85 -4.42
C ALA A 61 3.01 -6.55 -5.73
N LEU A 62 1.97 -6.06 -6.43
CA LEU A 62 1.54 -6.61 -7.72
C LEU A 62 2.50 -6.24 -8.86
N ALA A 63 3.06 -5.02 -8.82
CA ALA A 63 4.00 -4.55 -9.83
C ALA A 63 5.30 -5.36 -9.86
N LEU A 64 5.73 -5.93 -8.72
CA LEU A 64 6.91 -6.81 -8.64
C LEU A 64 6.79 -8.01 -9.58
N ASP A 65 5.60 -8.62 -9.66
CA ASP A 65 5.36 -9.85 -10.40
C ASP A 65 4.90 -9.59 -11.85
N GLU A 66 3.99 -8.64 -12.05
CA GLU A 66 3.36 -8.43 -13.36
C GLU A 66 4.26 -7.71 -14.37
N LYS A 67 5.49 -7.31 -13.99
CA LYS A 67 6.42 -6.46 -14.78
C LYS A 67 5.75 -5.20 -15.35
N ILE A 68 4.67 -4.75 -14.70
CA ILE A 68 3.96 -3.53 -15.04
C ILE A 68 4.49 -2.37 -14.22
N THR A 69 4.31 -1.16 -14.72
CA THR A 69 4.64 0.03 -13.94
C THR A 69 3.77 0.12 -12.70
N ASN A 70 4.35 0.62 -11.61
CA ASN A 70 3.64 0.93 -10.37
C ASN A 70 2.33 1.69 -10.60
N GLN A 71 2.33 2.67 -11.52
CA GLN A 71 1.14 3.46 -11.86
C GLN A 71 0.00 2.60 -12.43
N LYS A 72 0.30 1.62 -13.30
CA LYS A 72 -0.69 0.69 -13.84
C LYS A 72 -1.25 -0.21 -12.74
N ALA A 73 -0.37 -0.72 -11.87
CA ALA A 73 -0.79 -1.57 -10.74
C ALA A 73 -1.70 -0.81 -9.77
N TYR A 74 -1.33 0.42 -9.38
CA TYR A 74 -2.15 1.29 -8.54
C TYR A 74 -3.52 1.56 -9.18
N GLY A 75 -3.51 1.92 -10.48
CA GLY A 75 -4.74 2.15 -11.24
C GLY A 75 -5.65 0.92 -11.27
N GLY A 76 -5.10 -0.29 -11.38
CA GLY A 76 -5.85 -1.54 -11.32
C GLY A 76 -6.56 -1.74 -9.98
N VAL A 77 -5.87 -1.45 -8.87
CA VAL A 77 -6.46 -1.56 -7.52
C VAL A 77 -7.52 -0.47 -7.29
N TYR A 78 -7.27 0.78 -7.72
CA TYR A 78 -8.27 1.85 -7.65
C TYR A 78 -9.54 1.51 -8.44
N LYS A 79 -9.41 1.00 -9.67
CA LYS A 79 -10.57 0.59 -10.48
C LYS A 79 -11.45 -0.43 -9.76
N LYS A 80 -10.83 -1.40 -9.07
CA LYS A 80 -11.58 -2.39 -8.28
C LYS A 80 -12.27 -1.76 -7.07
N LEU A 81 -11.58 -0.87 -6.35
CA LEU A 81 -12.16 -0.13 -5.23
C LEU A 81 -13.38 0.70 -5.68
N TYR A 82 -13.23 1.44 -6.77
CA TYR A 82 -14.28 2.29 -7.34
C TYR A 82 -15.49 1.48 -7.75
N LYS A 83 -15.29 0.36 -8.44
CA LYS A 83 -16.35 -0.58 -8.80
C LYS A 83 -17.02 -1.23 -7.59
N LYS A 84 -16.27 -1.54 -6.53
CA LYS A 84 -16.80 -2.21 -5.33
C LYS A 84 -17.72 -1.30 -4.52
N PHE A 85 -17.39 -0.01 -4.43
CA PHE A 85 -18.13 0.96 -3.61
C PHE A 85 -19.04 1.90 -4.41
N ASP A 86 -19.06 1.74 -5.74
CA ASP A 86 -19.80 2.59 -6.68
C ASP A 86 -19.43 4.07 -6.54
N ILE A 87 -18.12 4.35 -6.57
CA ILE A 87 -17.57 5.70 -6.41
C ILE A 87 -16.62 6.05 -7.54
N LEU A 88 -16.57 7.33 -7.91
CA LEU A 88 -15.67 7.83 -8.95
C LEU A 88 -14.23 8.08 -8.44
N LYS A 89 -14.11 8.34 -7.13
CA LYS A 89 -12.83 8.65 -6.47
C LYS A 89 -12.88 8.19 -5.02
N TYR A 90 -11.75 7.75 -4.49
CA TYR A 90 -11.68 7.25 -3.10
C TYR A 90 -12.05 8.32 -2.06
N SER A 91 -11.86 9.62 -2.35
CA SER A 91 -12.27 10.71 -1.46
C SER A 91 -13.78 10.95 -1.41
N LEU A 92 -14.55 10.35 -2.33
CA LEU A 92 -16.02 10.39 -2.34
C LEU A 92 -16.62 9.15 -1.66
N LEU A 93 -15.81 8.37 -0.94
CA LEU A 93 -16.32 7.26 -0.15
C LEU A 93 -17.16 7.81 1.02
N PRO A 94 -18.39 7.32 1.26
CA PRO A 94 -19.16 7.66 2.45
C PRO A 94 -18.43 7.25 3.73
N LYS A 95 -18.54 8.06 4.78
CA LYS A 95 -17.80 7.88 6.04
C LYS A 95 -18.09 6.54 6.71
N GLU A 96 -19.32 6.08 6.62
CA GLU A 96 -19.82 4.81 7.19
C GLU A 96 -19.20 3.60 6.50
N LYS A 97 -18.81 3.74 5.23
CA LYS A 97 -18.20 2.67 4.44
C LYS A 97 -16.68 2.59 4.59
N PHE A 98 -16.05 3.49 5.34
CA PHE A 98 -14.60 3.49 5.52
C PHE A 98 -14.07 2.17 6.08
N ASP A 99 -14.66 1.66 7.15
CA ASP A 99 -14.22 0.42 7.78
C ASP A 99 -14.44 -0.80 6.88
N GLU A 100 -15.55 -0.80 6.12
CA GLU A 100 -15.83 -1.84 5.13
C GLU A 100 -14.78 -1.80 4.00
N ALA A 101 -14.45 -0.62 3.49
CA ALA A 101 -13.44 -0.43 2.45
C ALA A 101 -12.05 -0.86 2.92
N MET A 102 -11.65 -0.52 4.15
CA MET A 102 -10.37 -0.97 4.69
C MET A 102 -10.34 -2.49 4.90
N LYS A 103 -11.41 -3.10 5.41
CA LYS A 103 -11.50 -4.57 5.52
C LYS A 103 -11.40 -5.24 4.16
N TRP A 104 -12.08 -4.71 3.16
CA TRP A 104 -12.02 -5.21 1.79
C TRP A 104 -10.60 -5.10 1.22
N LEU A 105 -9.92 -3.95 1.37
CA LEU A 105 -8.54 -3.77 0.94
C LEU A 105 -7.56 -4.67 1.70
N GLN A 106 -7.77 -4.90 3.00
CA GLN A 106 -6.96 -5.86 3.77
C GLN A 106 -7.14 -7.28 3.24
N LYS A 107 -8.36 -7.66 2.86
CA LYS A 107 -8.64 -8.96 2.22
C LYS A 107 -7.97 -9.06 0.84
N GLU A 108 -8.08 -8.03 0.01
CA GLU A 108 -7.39 -7.97 -1.29
C GLU A 108 -5.87 -8.07 -1.11
N PHE A 109 -5.29 -7.38 -0.13
CA PHE A 109 -3.87 -7.49 0.19
C PHE A 109 -3.49 -8.94 0.56
N ALA A 110 -4.28 -9.60 1.40
CA ALA A 110 -4.02 -10.97 1.83
C ALA A 110 -4.12 -11.99 0.67
N ILE A 111 -5.04 -11.78 -0.28
CA ILE A 111 -5.28 -12.71 -1.39
C ILE A 111 -4.34 -12.45 -2.57
N LYS A 112 -4.10 -11.18 -2.90
CA LYS A 112 -3.42 -10.79 -4.13
C LYS A 112 -1.97 -10.37 -3.90
N ALA A 113 -1.70 -9.53 -2.91
CA ALA A 113 -0.36 -8.99 -2.67
C ALA A 113 0.55 -9.98 -1.90
N MET A 114 0.03 -10.66 -0.87
CA MET A 114 0.84 -11.56 -0.04
C MET A 114 1.50 -12.73 -0.80
N PRO A 115 0.83 -13.42 -1.74
CA PRO A 115 1.48 -14.46 -2.53
C PRO A 115 2.63 -13.91 -3.39
N LYS A 116 2.48 -12.69 -3.93
CA LYS A 116 3.49 -12.05 -4.77
C LYS A 116 4.72 -11.63 -3.97
N LEU A 117 4.50 -11.02 -2.81
CA LEU A 117 5.58 -10.74 -1.87
C LEU A 117 6.32 -12.02 -1.45
N LYS A 118 5.61 -13.14 -1.22
CA LYS A 118 6.26 -14.41 -0.88
C LYS A 118 7.25 -14.89 -1.95
N GLN A 119 7.00 -14.57 -3.21
CA GLN A 119 7.80 -14.99 -4.36
C GLN A 119 8.96 -14.01 -4.63
N GLU A 120 8.64 -12.72 -4.73
CA GLU A 120 9.56 -11.68 -5.20
C GLU A 120 10.30 -10.94 -4.07
N ASP A 121 9.70 -10.82 -2.88
CA ASP A 121 10.25 -10.09 -1.73
C ASP A 121 9.94 -10.81 -0.41
N GLU A 122 10.70 -11.88 -0.15
CA GLU A 122 10.52 -12.71 1.04
C GLU A 122 10.68 -11.90 2.34
N GLU A 123 11.59 -10.93 2.38
CA GLU A 123 11.87 -10.15 3.57
C GLU A 123 10.63 -9.33 3.98
N THR A 124 10.04 -8.60 3.03
CA THR A 124 8.80 -7.85 3.28
C THR A 124 7.65 -8.80 3.61
N TRP A 125 7.54 -9.94 2.93
CA TRP A 125 6.53 -10.96 3.26
C TRP A 125 6.65 -11.44 4.72
N ARG A 126 7.87 -11.77 5.17
CA ARG A 126 8.15 -12.19 6.55
C ARG A 126 7.78 -11.12 7.55
N LYS A 127 8.25 -9.88 7.35
CA LYS A 127 7.93 -8.73 8.23
C LYS A 127 6.42 -8.57 8.38
N LYS A 128 5.68 -8.56 7.27
CA LYS A 128 4.21 -8.44 7.27
C LYS A 128 3.53 -9.60 8.00
N LYS A 129 4.02 -10.83 7.83
CA LYS A 129 3.52 -12.01 8.57
C LYS A 129 3.78 -11.89 10.07
N TYR A 130 4.97 -11.50 10.49
CA TYR A 130 5.29 -11.30 11.91
C TYR A 130 4.44 -10.20 12.53
N THR A 131 4.24 -9.08 11.83
CA THR A 131 3.34 -8.02 12.27
C THR A 131 1.92 -8.57 12.44
N ALA A 132 1.39 -9.29 11.45
CA ALA A 132 0.03 -9.83 11.53
C ALA A 132 -0.15 -10.85 12.68
N ILE A 133 0.82 -11.75 12.88
CA ILE A 133 0.82 -12.70 14.01
C ILE A 133 0.89 -11.93 15.33
N SER A 134 1.76 -10.92 15.42
CA SER A 134 1.94 -10.16 16.65
C SER A 134 0.73 -9.33 17.04
N THR A 135 0.08 -8.70 16.06
CA THR A 135 -1.21 -8.04 16.27
C THR A 135 -2.26 -9.03 16.74
N LYS A 136 -2.32 -10.23 16.14
CA LYS A 136 -3.35 -11.22 16.48
C LYS A 136 -3.20 -11.77 17.90
N TYR A 137 -2.00 -12.14 18.35
CA TYR A 137 -1.86 -12.66 19.73
C TYR A 137 -2.22 -11.59 20.77
N ARG A 138 -1.85 -10.31 20.51
CA ARG A 138 -2.23 -9.19 21.38
C ARG A 138 -3.74 -8.99 21.43
N GLN A 139 -4.42 -9.10 20.29
CA GLN A 139 -5.89 -9.06 20.24
C GLN A 139 -6.55 -10.21 21.02
N LEU A 140 -5.87 -11.36 21.13
CA LEU A 140 -6.33 -12.49 21.93
C LEU A 140 -6.03 -12.33 23.43
N GLY A 141 -5.32 -11.27 23.83
CA GLY A 141 -4.95 -11.02 25.23
C GLY A 141 -3.77 -11.85 25.72
N MET A 142 -3.00 -12.47 24.83
CA MET A 142 -1.84 -13.27 25.20
C MET A 142 -0.63 -12.41 25.53
N THR A 143 0.15 -12.81 26.54
CA THR A 143 1.50 -12.29 26.74
C THR A 143 2.46 -12.81 25.66
N LYS A 144 3.65 -12.22 25.59
CA LYS A 144 4.68 -12.66 24.64
C LYS A 144 5.11 -14.09 24.97
N GLU A 145 5.29 -14.41 26.25
CA GLU A 145 5.69 -15.72 26.76
C GLU A 145 4.65 -16.79 26.40
N GLU A 146 3.37 -16.51 26.69
CA GLU A 146 2.25 -17.39 26.34
C GLU A 146 2.19 -17.67 24.83
N PHE A 147 2.43 -16.64 24.01
CA PHE A 147 2.50 -16.79 22.57
C PHE A 147 3.64 -17.72 22.13
N TYR A 148 4.85 -17.59 22.69
CA TYR A 148 5.97 -18.48 22.32
C TYR A 148 5.77 -19.91 22.80
N ILE A 149 5.14 -20.12 23.96
CA ILE A 149 4.75 -21.46 24.43
C ILE A 149 3.79 -22.09 23.42
N PHE A 150 2.71 -21.39 23.09
CA PHE A 150 1.73 -21.83 22.09
C PHE A 150 2.37 -22.10 20.72
N ALA A 151 3.26 -21.22 20.28
CA ALA A 151 3.88 -21.36 18.96
C ALA A 151 4.83 -22.56 18.90
N ASN A 152 5.60 -22.83 19.96
CA ASN A 152 6.45 -24.03 20.02
C ASN A 152 5.62 -25.31 20.06
N GLU A 153 4.51 -25.34 20.80
CA GLU A 153 3.57 -26.48 20.86
C GLU A 153 2.97 -26.77 19.47
N VAL A 154 2.45 -25.73 18.80
CA VAL A 154 1.81 -25.88 17.48
C VAL A 154 2.78 -26.31 16.40
N LEU A 155 4.03 -25.82 16.45
CA LEU A 155 5.02 -26.13 15.44
C LEU A 155 5.65 -27.51 15.66
N GLY A 156 5.76 -27.99 16.91
CA GLY A 156 6.30 -29.31 17.23
C GLY A 156 7.75 -29.47 16.77
N LEU A 157 8.54 -28.39 16.82
CA LEU A 157 9.93 -28.39 16.35
C LEU A 157 10.82 -29.15 17.33
N LYS A 158 11.81 -29.89 16.80
CA LYS A 158 12.81 -30.60 17.63
C LYS A 158 13.61 -29.66 18.53
N LYS A 159 13.82 -28.42 18.08
CA LYS A 159 14.46 -27.35 18.84
C LYS A 159 13.45 -26.21 18.99
N SER A 160 13.17 -25.83 20.23
CA SER A 160 12.35 -24.65 20.50
C SER A 160 12.98 -23.40 19.91
N PHE A 161 12.16 -22.49 19.39
CA PHE A 161 12.62 -21.22 18.86
C PHE A 161 12.31 -20.08 19.84
N SER A 162 13.25 -19.16 19.98
CA SER A 162 13.12 -17.96 20.82
C SER A 162 12.77 -16.71 20.00
N SER A 163 12.99 -16.74 18.67
CA SER A 163 12.66 -15.65 17.77
C SER A 163 11.90 -16.10 16.53
N MET A 164 10.83 -15.37 16.18
CA MET A 164 10.08 -15.62 14.95
C MET A 164 10.95 -15.48 13.69
N THR A 165 12.05 -14.72 13.76
CA THR A 165 13.00 -14.54 12.65
C THR A 165 13.63 -15.85 12.19
N ASP A 166 13.75 -16.81 13.10
CA ASP A 166 14.47 -18.06 12.88
C ASP A 166 13.57 -19.14 12.25
N LEU A 167 12.28 -18.82 12.06
CA LEU A 167 11.31 -19.74 11.49
C LEU A 167 11.49 -19.87 9.98
N SER A 168 11.30 -21.08 9.46
CA SER A 168 11.19 -21.32 8.03
C SER A 168 9.87 -20.75 7.47
N ARG A 169 9.82 -20.53 6.15
CA ARG A 169 8.60 -20.05 5.47
C ARG A 169 7.37 -20.90 5.80
N THR A 170 7.53 -22.23 5.80
CA THR A 170 6.44 -23.20 6.07
C THR A 170 5.96 -23.12 7.51
N SER A 171 6.88 -22.97 8.47
CA SER A 171 6.54 -22.79 9.88
C SER A 171 5.79 -21.49 10.14
N ILE A 172 6.20 -20.38 9.51
CA ILE A 172 5.49 -19.08 9.61
C ILE A 172 4.05 -19.21 9.10
N GLU A 173 3.83 -19.89 7.98
CA GLU A 173 2.48 -20.10 7.44
C GLU A 173 1.62 -20.99 8.34
N LYS A 174 2.19 -22.07 8.88
CA LYS A 174 1.51 -22.96 9.83
C LYS A 174 1.08 -22.17 11.07
N LEU A 175 2.00 -21.40 11.65
CA LEU A 175 1.73 -20.56 12.82
C LEU A 175 0.67 -19.50 12.52
N TYR A 176 0.77 -18.81 11.39
CA TYR A 176 -0.21 -17.83 10.93
C TYR A 176 -1.61 -18.45 10.84
N LYS A 177 -1.77 -19.60 10.18
CA LYS A 177 -3.08 -20.26 10.06
C LYS A 177 -3.66 -20.61 11.43
N LYS A 178 -2.83 -21.13 12.33
CA LYS A 178 -3.26 -21.61 13.65
C LYS A 178 -3.65 -20.48 14.59
N ILE A 179 -2.91 -19.38 14.59
CA ILE A 179 -3.25 -18.23 15.45
C ILE A 179 -4.48 -17.48 14.96
N PHE A 180 -4.68 -17.40 13.64
CA PHE A 180 -5.88 -16.76 13.08
C PHE A 180 -7.13 -17.63 13.23
N ALA A 181 -6.99 -18.96 13.30
CA ALA A 181 -8.08 -19.86 13.64
C ALA A 181 -8.47 -19.82 15.13
N LYS A 182 -7.60 -19.27 16.00
CA LYS A 182 -7.89 -19.15 17.43
C LYS A 182 -8.88 -18.01 17.67
N THR A 183 -9.99 -18.35 18.33
CA THR A 183 -10.96 -17.39 18.85
C THR A 183 -10.57 -16.97 20.27
N LYS A 184 -10.92 -15.74 20.64
CA LYS A 184 -10.83 -15.28 22.03
C LYS A 184 -11.82 -16.14 22.83
N LYS A 185 -11.34 -16.80 23.88
CA LYS A 185 -12.21 -17.47 24.85
C LYS A 185 -12.92 -16.42 25.71
#